data_AF-A0A349AX97-F1
#
_entry.id   AF-A0A349AX97-F1
#
_cell.length_a   1.000
_cell.length_b   1.000
_cell.length_c   1.000
_cell.angle_alpha   90.00
_cell.angle_beta   90.00
_cell.angle_gamma   90.00
#
_symmetry.space_group_name_H-M   'P 1'
#
loop_
_entity.id
_entity.type
_entity.pdbx_description
1 polymer ?
#
loop_
_entity_poly.entity_id
_entity_poly.type
_entity_poly.pdbx_seq_one_letter_code
_entity_poly.pdbx_strand_id
1 'polypeptide(L)'
;VPPGKITIQVFNGAGINGLGAKTANDLARVGFGMAGPAKNSDVTGQEGTVIKYDPKNAKQLKTLQAAMPDATIEAVPNLGKTFQVVAGSKWSGASRVTIASAKPKSSVPTTSAADTTCT
;
A
#
# COMPACT_ATOMS: atom_id res chain seq x y z
N VAL A 1 2.24 -17.47 2.74
CA VAL A 1 2.70 -16.89 4.03
C VAL A 1 1.58 -15.98 4.53
N PRO A 2 1.24 -15.94 5.83
CA PRO A 2 0.19 -15.03 6.30
C PRO A 2 0.60 -13.56 6.05
N PRO A 3 -0.32 -12.70 5.56
CA PRO A 3 -0.01 -11.32 5.20
C PRO A 3 0.55 -10.52 6.39
N GLY A 4 0.09 -10.81 7.62
CA GLY A 4 0.57 -10.14 8.84
C GLY A 4 2.02 -10.45 9.22
N LYS A 5 2.68 -11.43 8.58
CA LYS A 5 4.12 -11.72 8.76
C LYS A 5 4.97 -11.05 7.68
N ILE A 6 4.36 -10.33 6.73
CA ILE A 6 5.03 -9.63 5.64
C ILE A 6 5.09 -8.16 6.01
N THR A 7 6.29 -7.64 6.22
CA THR A 7 6.51 -6.24 6.57
C THR A 7 6.71 -5.43 5.31
N ILE A 8 5.89 -4.40 5.11
CA ILE A 8 5.87 -3.55 3.93
C ILE A 8 6.19 -2.12 4.32
N GLN A 9 7.13 -1.51 3.59
CA GLN A 9 7.41 -0.09 3.61
C GLN A 9 6.83 0.53 2.35
N VAL A 10 5.90 1.47 2.52
CA VAL A 10 5.29 2.20 1.39
C VAL A 10 6.12 3.44 1.07
N PHE A 11 6.31 3.68 -0.22
CA PHE A 11 6.97 4.84 -0.80
C PHE A 11 6.05 5.53 -1.80
N ASN A 12 5.95 6.85 -1.74
CA ASN A 12 5.19 7.66 -2.67
C ASN A 12 6.06 8.02 -3.88
N GLY A 13 5.84 7.33 -5.01
CA GLY A 13 6.49 7.61 -6.28
C GLY A 13 5.66 8.50 -7.22
N ALA A 14 4.40 8.73 -6.92
CA ALA A 14 3.54 9.60 -7.74
C ALA A 14 3.83 11.09 -7.56
N GLY A 15 4.42 11.48 -6.44
CA GLY A 15 4.54 12.89 -6.05
C GLY A 15 3.22 13.52 -5.58
N ILE A 16 2.17 12.70 -5.40
CA ILE A 16 0.84 13.16 -4.95
C ILE A 16 0.82 13.15 -3.43
N ASN A 17 0.53 14.30 -2.81
CA ASN A 17 0.47 14.39 -1.36
C ASN A 17 -0.66 13.49 -0.79
N GLY A 18 -0.38 12.78 0.30
CA GLY A 18 -1.32 11.85 0.94
C GLY A 18 -1.51 10.49 0.24
N LEU A 19 -0.99 10.29 -0.98
CA LEU A 19 -1.14 9.00 -1.68
C LEU A 19 -0.44 7.85 -0.95
N GLY A 20 0.81 8.07 -0.50
CA GLY A 20 1.55 7.04 0.23
C GLY A 20 0.84 6.59 1.51
N ALA A 21 0.26 7.53 2.26
CA ALA A 21 -0.51 7.22 3.46
C ALA A 21 -1.78 6.43 3.13
N LYS A 22 -2.48 6.79 2.05
CA LYS A 22 -3.64 6.04 1.54
C LYS A 22 -3.26 4.61 1.18
N THR A 23 -2.18 4.41 0.43
CA THR A 23 -1.65 3.08 0.06
C THR A 23 -1.29 2.25 1.28
N ALA A 24 -0.62 2.83 2.28
CA ALA A 24 -0.28 2.15 3.52
C ALA A 24 -1.53 1.70 4.29
N ASN A 25 -2.56 2.55 4.36
CA ASN A 25 -3.82 2.21 5.01
C ASN A 25 -4.60 1.12 4.25
N ASP A 26 -4.62 1.18 2.91
CA ASP A 26 -5.23 0.15 2.06
C ASP A 26 -4.56 -1.23 2.30
N LEU A 27 -3.23 -1.29 2.31
CA LEU A 27 -2.48 -2.52 2.56
C LEU A 27 -2.64 -3.02 4.01
N ALA A 28 -2.68 -2.11 4.99
CA ALA A 28 -2.92 -2.46 6.38
C ALA A 28 -4.32 -3.07 6.56
N ARG A 29 -5.32 -2.55 5.82
CA ARG A 29 -6.68 -3.12 5.78
C ARG A 29 -6.73 -4.53 5.18
N VAL A 30 -5.83 -4.86 4.26
CA VAL A 30 -5.70 -6.25 3.72
C VAL A 30 -5.04 -7.19 4.75
N GLY A 31 -4.45 -6.65 5.81
CA GLY A 31 -3.82 -7.42 6.89
C GLY A 31 -2.32 -7.59 6.72
N PHE A 32 -1.67 -6.76 5.89
CA PHE A 32 -0.22 -6.73 5.79
C PHE A 32 0.40 -5.97 6.97
N GLY A 33 1.59 -6.41 7.40
CA GLY A 33 2.38 -5.68 8.39
C GLY A 33 3.02 -4.44 7.75
N MET A 34 2.95 -3.29 8.43
CA MET A 34 3.64 -2.08 8.00
C MET A 34 4.97 -1.96 8.73
N ALA A 35 6.06 -1.67 8.00
CA ALA A 35 7.36 -1.33 8.58
C ALA A 35 7.30 -0.01 9.35
N GLY A 36 6.43 0.90 8.91
CA GLY A 36 6.30 2.24 9.43
C GLY A 36 5.40 3.11 8.54
N PRO A 37 5.37 4.44 8.80
CA PRO A 37 4.61 5.38 7.97
C PRO A 37 5.13 5.39 6.54
N ALA A 38 4.27 5.79 5.61
CA ALA A 38 4.65 5.96 4.21
C ALA A 38 5.75 7.03 4.08
N LYS A 39 6.74 6.75 3.24
CA LYS A 39 7.85 7.66 2.92
C LYS A 39 7.70 8.20 1.51
N ASN A 40 8.43 9.25 1.17
CA ASN A 40 8.55 9.67 -0.21
C ASN A 40 9.61 8.82 -0.92
N SER A 41 9.33 8.43 -2.17
CA SER A 41 10.30 7.77 -3.03
C SER A 41 11.29 8.81 -3.55
N ASP A 42 12.55 8.44 -3.73
CA ASP A 42 13.54 9.26 -4.43
C ASP A 42 13.15 9.48 -5.90
N VAL A 43 12.38 8.54 -6.47
CA VAL A 43 11.83 8.63 -7.82
C VAL A 43 10.39 9.12 -7.77
N THR A 44 10.15 10.31 -8.32
CA THR A 44 8.82 10.92 -8.50
C THR A 44 8.33 10.81 -9.95
N GLY A 45 7.02 10.83 -10.18
CA GLY A 45 6.43 10.69 -11.52
C GLY A 45 6.25 9.24 -11.97
N GLN A 46 6.34 8.29 -11.04
CA GLN A 46 6.08 6.88 -11.35
C GLN A 46 4.61 6.70 -11.72
N GLU A 47 4.30 6.14 -12.88
CA GLU A 47 2.90 5.84 -13.23
C GLU A 47 2.43 4.58 -12.53
N GLY A 48 3.20 3.49 -12.63
CA GLY A 48 2.87 2.18 -12.11
C GLY A 48 3.29 1.96 -10.67
N THR A 49 2.78 0.88 -10.07
CA THR A 49 3.21 0.43 -8.74
C THR A 49 4.37 -0.54 -8.88
N VAL A 50 5.44 -0.30 -8.12
CA VAL A 50 6.63 -1.17 -8.13
C VAL A 50 6.84 -1.79 -6.76
N ILE A 51 6.99 -3.11 -6.72
CA ILE A 51 7.27 -3.91 -5.54
C ILE A 51 8.73 -4.33 -5.60
N LYS A 52 9.55 -3.73 -4.74
CA LYS A 52 10.93 -4.13 -4.52
C LYS A 52 11.00 -5.18 -3.40
N TYR A 53 11.63 -6.31 -3.68
CA TYR A 53 11.77 -7.40 -2.72
C TYR A 53 13.16 -8.05 -2.80
N ASP A 54 13.57 -8.69 -1.70
CA ASP A 54 14.75 -9.54 -1.73
C ASP A 54 14.39 -10.92 -2.33
N PRO A 55 15.13 -11.45 -3.32
CA PRO A 55 14.86 -12.76 -3.92
C PRO A 55 14.87 -13.91 -2.89
N LYS A 56 15.55 -13.76 -1.75
CA LYS A 56 15.50 -14.73 -0.63
C LYS A 56 14.09 -14.84 -0.01
N ASN A 57 13.22 -13.86 -0.22
CA ASN A 57 11.84 -13.79 0.27
C ASN A 57 10.79 -14.05 -0.83
N ALA A 58 11.14 -14.79 -1.88
CA ALA A 58 10.22 -15.12 -2.97
C ALA A 58 8.93 -15.85 -2.51
N LYS A 59 8.94 -16.51 -1.34
CA LYS A 59 7.75 -17.16 -0.77
C LYS A 59 6.69 -16.16 -0.31
N GLN A 60 7.11 -15.03 0.25
CA GLN A 60 6.24 -13.93 0.68
C GLN A 60 5.77 -13.12 -0.52
N LEU A 61 6.64 -12.93 -1.53
CA LEU A 61 6.28 -12.25 -2.77
C LEU A 61 5.05 -12.88 -3.43
N LYS A 62 4.94 -14.21 -3.49
CA LYS A 62 3.75 -14.89 -4.06
C LYS A 62 2.44 -14.46 -3.40
N THR A 63 2.45 -14.25 -2.08
CA THR A 63 1.27 -13.74 -1.36
C THR A 63 1.00 -12.27 -1.69
N LEU A 64 2.04 -11.46 -1.84
CA LEU A 64 1.92 -10.05 -2.18
C LEU A 64 1.46 -9.84 -3.63
N GLN A 65 1.98 -10.64 -4.57
CA GLN A 65 1.58 -10.66 -5.98
C GLN A 65 0.13 -11.12 -6.15
N ALA A 66 -0.35 -12.04 -5.31
CA ALA A 66 -1.77 -12.40 -5.27
C ALA A 66 -2.67 -11.23 -4.81
N ALA A 67 -2.13 -10.28 -4.03
CA ALA A 67 -2.82 -9.06 -3.64
C ALA A 67 -2.74 -7.94 -4.68
N MET A 68 -1.65 -7.91 -5.44
CA MET A 68 -1.32 -6.87 -6.40
C MET A 68 -0.81 -7.52 -7.70
N PRO A 69 -1.72 -8.06 -8.54
CA PRO A 69 -1.32 -8.71 -9.79
C PRO A 69 -0.77 -7.72 -10.81
N ASP A 70 -1.22 -6.47 -10.78
CA ASP A 70 -0.83 -5.41 -11.72
C ASP A 70 0.44 -4.65 -11.30
N ALA A 71 1.07 -5.04 -10.19
CA ALA A 71 2.27 -4.39 -9.70
C ALA A 71 3.53 -4.99 -10.34
N THR A 72 4.44 -4.12 -10.77
CA THR A 72 5.74 -4.50 -11.30
C THR A 72 6.62 -5.02 -10.18
N ILE A 73 7.26 -6.16 -10.38
CA ILE A 73 8.10 -6.79 -9.37
C ILE A 73 9.56 -6.54 -9.71
N GLU A 74 10.31 -6.03 -8.74
CA GLU A 74 11.73 -5.73 -8.87
C GLU A 74 12.52 -6.46 -7.78
N ALA A 75 13.42 -7.35 -8.19
CA ALA A 75 14.26 -8.08 -7.26
C ALA A 75 15.48 -7.23 -6.89
N VAL A 76 15.55 -6.81 -5.63
CA VAL A 76 16.66 -6.03 -5.08
C VAL A 76 17.43 -6.90 -4.09
N PRO A 77 18.64 -7.36 -4.44
CA PRO A 77 19.44 -8.18 -3.53
C PRO A 77 19.88 -7.35 -2.31
N ASN A 78 19.87 -7.97 -1.12
CA ASN A 78 20.23 -7.35 0.15
C ASN A 78 19.25 -6.29 0.66
N LEU A 79 18.00 -6.31 0.19
CA LEU A 79 16.93 -5.45 0.72
C LEU A 79 16.50 -5.86 2.14
N GLY A 80 16.70 -7.14 2.49
CA GLY A 80 16.32 -7.70 3.78
C GLY A 80 14.89 -8.25 3.81
N LYS A 81 14.27 -8.27 5.00
CA LYS A 81 12.93 -8.87 5.22
C LYS A 81 11.77 -7.91 4.91
N THR A 82 12.07 -6.64 4.65
CA THR A 82 11.08 -5.60 4.39
C THR A 82 10.87 -5.45 2.89
N PHE A 83 9.62 -5.49 2.47
CA PHE A 83 9.21 -5.23 1.09
C PHE A 83 9.03 -3.74 0.90
N GLN A 84 9.54 -3.17 -0.19
CA GLN A 84 9.29 -1.77 -0.50
C GLN A 84 8.25 -1.68 -1.62
N VAL A 85 7.18 -0.94 -1.38
CA VAL A 85 6.11 -0.72 -2.36
C VAL A 85 6.11 0.74 -2.76
N VAL A 86 6.50 1.02 -3.99
CA VAL A 86 6.47 2.35 -4.58
C VAL A 86 5.13 2.54 -5.28
N ALA A 87 4.28 3.40 -4.73
CA ALA A 87 2.98 3.74 -5.29
C ALA A 87 3.12 4.82 -6.38
N GLY A 88 2.68 4.50 -7.59
CA GLY A 88 2.62 5.43 -8.72
C GLY A 88 1.30 6.19 -8.84
N SER A 89 1.22 7.13 -9.77
CA SER A 89 0.04 7.98 -10.01
C SER A 89 -1.17 7.21 -10.51
N LYS A 90 -0.98 6.04 -11.14
CA LYS A 90 -2.06 5.10 -11.50
C LYS A 90 -2.44 4.15 -10.36
N TRP A 91 -2.10 4.47 -9.11
CA TRP A 91 -2.57 3.71 -7.96
C TRP A 91 -4.09 3.84 -7.79
N SER A 92 -4.82 2.87 -8.30
CA SER A 92 -6.28 2.79 -8.20
C SER A 92 -6.78 2.22 -6.85
N GLY A 93 -5.87 1.76 -5.98
CA GLY A 93 -6.17 1.06 -4.74
C GLY A 93 -5.60 -0.36 -4.71
N ALA A 94 -5.40 -0.92 -3.51
CA ALA A 94 -4.99 -2.32 -3.39
C ALA A 94 -6.18 -3.22 -3.69
N SER A 95 -6.00 -4.19 -4.60
CA SER A 95 -7.01 -5.22 -4.80
C SER A 95 -7.20 -6.02 -3.53
N ARG A 96 -8.46 -6.15 -3.10
CA ARG A 96 -8.77 -6.89 -1.89
C ARG A 96 -8.44 -8.36 -2.12
N VAL A 97 -7.45 -8.89 -1.41
CA VAL A 97 -7.27 -10.34 -1.30
C VAL A 97 -8.47 -10.89 -0.56
N THR A 98 -9.40 -11.51 -1.28
CA THR A 98 -10.51 -12.24 -0.65
C THR A 98 -9.99 -13.57 -0.11
N ILE A 99 -9.36 -13.52 1.06
CA ILE A 99 -9.53 -14.58 2.05
C ILE A 99 -10.73 -14.11 2.87
N ALA A 100 -11.82 -14.86 2.88
CA ALA A 100 -13.11 -14.48 3.44
C ALA A 100 -13.02 -13.83 4.83
N SER A 101 -12.90 -12.51 4.90
CA SER A 101 -13.14 -11.69 6.10
C SER A 101 -13.14 -10.19 5.72
N ALA A 102 -14.34 -9.61 5.86
CA ALA A 102 -14.64 -8.20 6.09
C ALA A 102 -14.41 -7.14 4.97
N LYS A 103 -15.57 -6.74 4.40
CA LYS A 103 -15.97 -5.51 3.68
C LYS A 103 -15.10 -4.24 3.81
N PRO A 104 -15.06 -3.37 2.75
CA PRO A 104 -14.44 -2.05 2.82
C PRO A 104 -15.41 -1.11 3.51
N LYS A 105 -14.92 -0.30 4.44
CA LYS A 105 -15.59 0.97 4.72
C LYS A 105 -14.74 2.05 4.07
N SER A 106 -15.19 2.47 2.89
CA SER A 106 -15.09 3.87 2.49
C SER A 106 -15.67 4.70 3.62
N SER A 107 -14.89 5.60 4.19
CA SER A 107 -15.42 6.77 4.87
C SER A 107 -14.39 7.89 4.82
N VAL A 108 -14.36 8.57 3.68
CA VAL A 108 -14.42 10.03 3.70
C VAL A 108 -15.55 10.39 2.74
N PRO A 109 -16.60 11.02 3.26
CA PRO A 109 -16.75 12.42 2.93
C PRO A 109 -16.69 13.30 4.18
N THR A 110 -15.84 14.33 4.09
CA THR A 110 -16.01 15.60 4.79
C THR A 110 -17.48 16.03 4.67
N THR A 111 -18.21 16.14 5.78
CA THR A 111 -19.45 16.89 5.80
C THR A 111 -19.10 18.38 5.87
N SER A 112 -19.59 19.10 4.86
CA SER A 112 -19.61 20.55 4.75
C SER A 112 -20.81 21.13 5.53
N ALA A 113 -20.59 22.30 6.12
CA ALA A 113 -21.55 23.36 6.48
C ALA A 113 -22.59 23.19 7.62
N ALA A 114 -22.51 24.18 8.54
CA ALA A 114 -23.56 25.01 9.15
C ALA A 114 -24.79 24.36 9.81
N ASP A 115 -24.96 24.59 11.13
CA ASP A 115 -25.83 25.65 11.69
C ASP A 115 -25.89 25.46 13.23
N THR A 116 -25.49 26.47 14.01
CA THR A 116 -25.80 26.52 15.44
C THR A 116 -26.75 27.68 15.66
N THR A 117 -28.05 27.42 15.49
CA THR A 117 -29.11 28.24 16.06
C THR A 117 -29.49 27.75 17.47
N CYS A 118 -29.47 28.72 18.39
CA CYS A 118 -30.22 28.91 19.65
C CYS A 118 -30.56 27.73 20.58
N THR A 119 -30.23 27.91 21.86
CA THR A 119 -31.25 28.21 22.88
C THR A 119 -30.67 29.11 23.96
#